data_AF-A0A2E3RRR4-F1
#
_entry.id   AF-A0A2E3RRR4-F1
#
_cell.length_a   1.000
_cell.length_b   1.000
_cell.length_c   1.000
_cell.angle_alpha   90.00
_cell.angle_beta   90.00
_cell.angle_gamma   90.00
#
_symmetry.space_group_name_H-M   'P 1'
#
loop_
_entity.id
_entity.type
_entity.pdbx_description
1 polymer ?
#
loop_
_entity_poly.entity_id
_entity_poly.type
_entity_poly.pdbx_seq_one_letter_code
_entity_poly.pdbx_strand_id
1 'polypeptide(L)'
;MMEVASMNMTSNQTDSQAAAPSAPVIHDDRDETAVDSDEADPSEQRGVFDLGVDPDVPLRPEHRTWILQQLELLAPLLPSPIESVRIRVVGDRSMTNMHIRSHGIDEPTDVLTWPAPGNGPRLDGDIAVCIDQGFRNIESVRHGIEKELLLYCLHGILHLAGYDDQSEEDHRLMHAEEDRLLESIGVGSIFNPGSGLSGDHAR
;
A
#
# COMPACT_ATOMS: atom_id res chain seq x y z
N MET A 1 -1.47 -80.46 22.41
CA MET A 1 -1.51 -79.25 23.27
C MET A 1 -2.44 -78.29 22.55
N MET A 2 -3.76 -78.34 22.77
CA MET A 2 -4.54 -77.60 23.80
C MET A 2 -4.22 -76.09 23.81
N GLU A 3 -5.06 -75.19 23.28
CA GLU A 3 -6.36 -74.64 23.74
C GLU A 3 -6.20 -73.31 24.51
N VAL A 4 -7.25 -72.47 24.43
CA VAL A 4 -7.65 -71.27 25.21
C VAL A 4 -6.92 -69.94 24.90
N ALA A 5 -7.52 -68.80 24.53
CA ALA A 5 -8.75 -68.07 24.90
C ALA A 5 -8.70 -67.36 26.26
N SER A 6 -8.75 -66.01 26.27
CA SER A 6 -9.74 -65.15 26.98
C SER A 6 -9.22 -63.80 27.54
N MET A 7 -10.17 -62.84 27.63
CA MET A 7 -10.33 -61.72 28.60
C MET A 7 -9.51 -60.42 28.39
N ASN A 8 -10.01 -59.18 28.57
CA ASN A 8 -11.32 -58.66 29.02
C ASN A 8 -11.42 -57.11 28.88
N MET A 9 -12.66 -56.59 28.77
CA MET A 9 -13.29 -55.34 29.33
C MET A 9 -12.75 -53.95 28.88
N THR A 10 -13.53 -52.86 28.69
CA THR A 10 -14.72 -52.28 29.38
C THR A 10 -15.40 -51.30 28.39
N SER A 11 -16.65 -51.50 27.97
CA SER A 11 -17.94 -50.93 28.46
C SER A 11 -18.19 -49.42 28.27
N ASN A 12 -19.30 -49.20 27.58
CA ASN A 12 -20.01 -47.99 27.17
C ASN A 12 -20.97 -47.48 28.26
N GLN A 13 -21.33 -46.19 28.28
CA GLN A 13 -22.67 -45.76 28.71
C GLN A 13 -23.05 -44.35 28.23
N THR A 14 -24.29 -44.25 27.79
CA THR A 14 -24.97 -43.13 27.11
C THR A 14 -26.11 -42.55 27.95
N ASP A 15 -26.49 -41.32 27.58
CA ASP A 15 -27.84 -40.75 27.49
C ASP A 15 -28.53 -39.93 28.62
N SER A 16 -28.96 -38.74 28.19
CA SER A 16 -30.34 -38.17 28.23
C SER A 16 -30.76 -37.04 29.20
N GLN A 17 -31.15 -35.92 28.57
CA GLN A 17 -32.42 -35.14 28.62
C GLN A 17 -32.75 -34.10 29.73
N ALA A 18 -32.75 -32.82 29.30
CA ALA A 18 -33.85 -31.82 29.15
C ALA A 18 -34.62 -31.15 30.33
N ALA A 19 -34.82 -29.83 30.14
CA ALA A 19 -35.96 -28.92 30.48
C ALA A 19 -35.82 -27.87 31.63
N ALA A 20 -36.19 -26.60 31.31
CA ALA A 20 -36.26 -25.37 32.14
C ALA A 20 -37.74 -25.03 32.54
N PRO A 21 -38.18 -23.83 33.03
CA PRO A 21 -37.52 -22.61 33.58
C PRO A 21 -38.19 -22.03 34.88
N SER A 22 -37.65 -20.96 35.49
CA SER A 22 -38.39 -19.96 36.31
C SER A 22 -37.55 -18.71 36.68
N ALA A 23 -38.12 -17.51 36.57
CA ALA A 23 -37.69 -16.21 37.11
C ALA A 23 -38.69 -15.78 38.23
N PRO A 24 -38.61 -14.63 38.97
CA PRO A 24 -37.83 -13.38 38.77
C PRO A 24 -37.30 -12.66 40.07
N VAL A 25 -36.66 -11.48 39.91
CA VAL A 25 -36.90 -10.16 40.59
C VAL A 25 -35.60 -9.31 40.79
N ILE A 26 -35.79 -8.02 40.53
CA ILE A 26 -34.95 -6.82 40.31
C ILE A 26 -34.44 -6.16 41.63
N HIS A 27 -33.34 -5.37 41.59
CA HIS A 27 -33.12 -3.96 42.05
C HIS A 27 -31.59 -3.66 41.98
N ASP A 28 -31.13 -2.83 41.03
CA ASP A 28 -30.99 -1.36 41.04
C ASP A 28 -29.73 -0.88 41.79
N ASP A 29 -28.72 -0.42 41.05
CA ASP A 29 -28.02 0.84 41.36
C ASP A 29 -27.15 1.29 40.17
N ARG A 30 -27.25 2.59 39.91
CA ARG A 30 -26.68 3.33 38.79
C ARG A 30 -25.17 3.51 38.95
N ASP A 31 -24.43 3.39 37.85
CA ASP A 31 -23.34 4.33 37.58
C ASP A 31 -23.20 4.54 36.07
N GLU A 32 -23.68 5.70 35.63
CA GLU A 32 -23.48 6.23 34.28
C GLU A 32 -22.07 6.84 34.23
N THR A 33 -21.15 6.15 33.57
CA THR A 33 -20.03 6.82 32.91
C THR A 33 -20.00 6.37 31.46
N ALA A 34 -20.82 7.04 30.65
CA ALA A 34 -20.65 7.05 29.21
C ALA A 34 -19.27 7.64 28.91
N VAL A 35 -18.30 6.77 28.64
CA VAL A 35 -17.04 7.16 28.04
C VAL A 35 -17.37 7.42 26.58
N ASP A 36 -17.52 8.70 26.26
CA ASP A 36 -17.66 9.23 24.91
C ASP A 36 -16.43 8.77 24.13
N SER A 37 -16.58 7.61 23.50
CA SER A 37 -15.60 7.06 22.58
C SER A 37 -15.92 7.78 21.30
N ASP A 38 -15.11 8.81 21.00
CA ASP A 38 -15.02 9.46 19.71
C ASP A 38 -14.68 8.39 18.66
N GLU A 39 -15.70 7.63 18.27
CA GLU A 39 -15.66 6.62 17.24
C GLU A 39 -15.71 7.40 15.94
N ALA A 40 -14.56 8.03 15.62
CA ALA A 40 -14.33 8.67 14.34
C ALA A 40 -14.77 7.67 13.26
N ASP A 41 -15.71 8.08 12.42
CA ASP A 41 -16.22 7.27 11.33
C ASP A 41 -15.01 6.72 10.56
N PRO A 42 -14.80 5.40 10.48
CA PRO A 42 -13.66 4.81 9.77
C PRO A 42 -13.61 5.20 8.27
N SER A 43 -14.73 5.72 7.74
CA SER A 43 -14.83 6.26 6.39
C SER A 43 -14.34 7.72 6.25
N GLU A 44 -14.14 8.46 7.36
CA GLU A 44 -13.66 9.85 7.35
C GLU A 44 -12.14 10.02 7.51
N GLN A 45 -11.41 8.97 7.89
CA GLN A 45 -9.96 9.06 7.99
C GLN A 45 -9.33 9.13 6.59
N ARG A 46 -9.02 10.36 6.17
CA ARG A 46 -8.19 10.64 4.98
C ARG A 46 -6.86 9.93 5.17
N GLY A 47 -6.52 9.05 4.25
CA GLY A 47 -5.21 8.42 4.22
C GLY A 47 -4.11 9.46 4.20
N VAL A 48 -2.97 9.13 4.79
CA VAL A 48 -1.84 10.06 4.94
C VAL A 48 -0.68 9.60 4.07
N PHE A 49 -0.15 10.53 3.27
CA PHE A 49 1.18 10.40 2.68
C PHE A 49 2.22 11.06 3.59
N ASP A 50 3.27 10.32 3.95
CA ASP A 50 4.46 10.90 4.57
C ASP A 50 5.64 10.78 3.60
N LEU A 51 6.17 11.91 3.12
CA LEU A 51 7.34 11.94 2.25
C LEU A 51 8.56 12.47 3.02
N GLY A 52 9.46 11.55 3.37
CA GLY A 52 10.75 11.83 3.96
C GLY A 52 11.88 11.88 2.91
N VAL A 53 12.97 12.58 3.22
CA VAL A 53 14.16 12.69 2.36
C VAL A 53 15.41 12.38 3.19
N ASP A 54 16.31 11.55 2.67
CA ASP A 54 17.61 11.27 3.30
C ASP A 54 18.49 12.52 3.40
N PRO A 55 19.27 12.69 4.49
CA PRO A 55 20.08 13.90 4.68
C PRO A 55 21.07 14.18 3.55
N ASP A 56 21.56 13.13 2.89
CA ASP A 56 22.55 13.20 1.82
C ASP A 56 21.91 13.39 0.43
N VAL A 57 20.57 13.47 0.34
CA VAL A 57 19.83 13.59 -0.92
C VAL A 57 19.59 15.06 -1.28
N PRO A 58 19.99 15.51 -2.49
CA PRO A 58 19.85 16.89 -2.92
C PRO A 58 18.45 17.20 -3.48
N LEU A 59 17.37 16.84 -2.77
CA LEU A 59 16.01 17.20 -3.17
C LEU A 59 15.63 18.58 -2.64
N ARG A 60 15.25 19.49 -3.54
CA ARG A 60 14.81 20.83 -3.15
C ARG A 60 13.47 20.77 -2.40
N PRO A 61 13.26 21.58 -1.34
CA PRO A 61 12.00 21.58 -0.59
C PRO A 61 10.76 21.81 -1.44
N GLU A 62 10.84 22.67 -2.47
CA GLU A 62 9.74 22.93 -3.40
C GLU A 62 9.33 21.69 -4.19
N HIS A 63 10.27 20.82 -4.56
CA HIS A 63 9.95 19.57 -5.25
C HIS A 63 9.23 18.61 -4.32
N ARG A 64 9.71 18.48 -3.07
CA ARG A 64 9.04 17.68 -2.04
C ARG A 64 7.60 18.14 -1.82
N THR A 65 7.38 19.45 -1.66
CA THR A 65 6.03 20.00 -1.49
C THR A 65 5.17 19.75 -2.72
N TRP A 66 5.71 19.93 -3.91
CA TRP A 66 4.98 19.69 -5.16
C TRP A 66 4.57 18.22 -5.31
N ILE A 67 5.47 17.28 -5.03
CA ILE A 67 5.19 15.83 -5.09
C ILE A 67 4.05 15.49 -4.12
N LEU A 68 4.12 15.93 -2.86
CA LEU A 68 3.06 15.70 -1.88
C LEU A 68 1.70 16.25 -2.35
N GLN A 69 1.67 17.44 -2.94
CA GLN A 69 0.44 18.00 -3.50
C GLN A 69 -0.12 17.14 -4.65
N GLN A 70 0.72 16.59 -5.52
CA GLN A 70 0.26 15.72 -6.60
C GLN A 70 -0.24 14.37 -6.07
N LEU A 71 0.43 13.79 -5.06
CA LEU A 71 -0.02 12.56 -4.41
C LEU A 71 -1.42 12.72 -3.79
N GLU A 72 -1.69 13.86 -3.14
CA GLU A 72 -3.03 14.18 -2.61
C GLU A 72 -4.10 14.31 -3.72
N LEU A 73 -3.73 14.79 -4.90
CA LEU A 73 -4.63 14.81 -6.07
C LEU A 73 -4.87 13.42 -6.66
N LEU A 74 -3.87 12.53 -6.57
CA LEU A 74 -3.96 11.14 -7.04
C LEU A 74 -4.77 10.26 -6.09
N ALA A 75 -4.73 10.52 -4.78
CA ALA A 75 -5.42 9.73 -3.75
C ALA A 75 -6.86 9.28 -4.11
N PRO A 76 -7.78 10.16 -4.55
CA PRO A 76 -9.15 9.75 -4.89
C PRO A 76 -9.27 8.95 -6.20
N LEU A 77 -8.23 8.89 -7.02
CA LEU A 77 -8.20 8.20 -8.31
C LEU A 77 -7.58 6.80 -8.22
N LEU A 78 -6.96 6.46 -7.08
CA LEU A 78 -6.29 5.18 -6.88
C LEU A 78 -7.30 4.02 -6.79
N PRO A 79 -6.87 2.79 -7.13
CA PRO A 79 -7.72 1.59 -7.07
C PRO A 79 -8.27 1.27 -5.68
N SER A 80 -7.53 1.67 -4.63
CA SER A 80 -7.83 1.39 -3.23
C SER A 80 -7.64 2.63 -2.36
N PRO A 81 -8.47 2.82 -1.31
CA PRO A 81 -8.31 3.93 -0.38
C PRO A 81 -7.00 3.83 0.39
N ILE A 82 -6.37 4.97 0.67
CA ILE A 82 -5.11 5.01 1.42
C ILE A 82 -5.39 5.00 2.93
N GLU A 83 -4.62 4.22 3.68
CA GLU A 83 -4.52 4.31 5.14
C GLU A 83 -3.25 5.08 5.54
N SER A 84 -2.07 4.54 5.23
CA SER A 84 -0.79 5.22 5.50
C SER A 84 0.28 4.78 4.52
N VAL A 85 0.75 5.68 3.67
CA VAL A 85 1.85 5.39 2.74
C VAL A 85 3.05 6.26 3.10
N ARG A 86 4.14 5.60 3.50
CA ARG A 86 5.38 6.23 3.95
C ARG A 86 6.42 6.11 2.86
N ILE A 87 6.81 7.24 2.28
CA ILE A 87 7.73 7.32 1.15
C ILE A 87 9.04 7.92 1.63
N ARG A 88 10.16 7.30 1.27
CA ARG A 88 11.50 7.79 1.55
C ARG A 88 12.28 8.01 0.27
N VAL A 89 12.67 9.25 0.00
CA VAL A 89 13.61 9.58 -1.07
C VAL A 89 15.03 9.31 -0.59
N VAL A 90 15.73 8.45 -1.31
CA VAL A 90 17.08 7.98 -0.98
C VAL A 90 18.03 8.15 -2.16
N GLY A 91 19.35 8.09 -1.90
CA GLY A 91 20.37 7.98 -2.94
C GLY A 91 20.82 6.53 -3.16
N ASP A 92 21.69 6.32 -4.14
CA ASP A 92 22.13 4.99 -4.60
C ASP A 92 22.65 4.12 -3.47
N ARG A 93 23.51 4.65 -2.60
CA ARG A 93 24.09 3.89 -1.49
C ARG A 93 23.01 3.32 -0.57
N SER A 94 22.02 4.13 -0.20
CA SER A 94 20.91 3.69 0.65
C SER A 94 20.04 2.68 -0.08
N MET A 95 19.74 2.94 -1.36
CA MET A 95 18.92 2.08 -2.20
C MET A 95 19.55 0.70 -2.42
N THR A 96 20.82 0.61 -2.83
CA THR A 96 21.55 -0.65 -3.00
C THR A 96 21.55 -1.46 -1.71
N ASN A 97 21.80 -0.83 -0.56
CA ASN A 97 21.75 -1.53 0.74
C ASN A 97 20.35 -2.07 1.06
N MET A 98 19.28 -1.39 0.63
CA MET A 98 17.92 -1.89 0.77
C MET A 98 17.67 -3.06 -0.20
N HIS A 99 18.09 -2.93 -1.46
CA HIS A 99 17.89 -3.92 -2.52
C HIS A 99 18.62 -5.26 -2.22
N ILE A 100 19.83 -5.20 -1.65
CA ILE A 100 20.53 -6.39 -1.15
C ILE A 100 19.72 -7.06 -0.03
N ARG A 101 19.17 -6.29 0.91
CA ARG A 101 18.44 -6.84 2.05
C ARG A 101 17.10 -7.45 1.67
N SER A 102 16.41 -6.89 0.67
CA SER A 102 15.11 -7.38 0.22
C SER A 102 15.21 -8.48 -0.83
N HIS A 103 16.06 -8.32 -1.86
CA HIS A 103 16.13 -9.21 -3.03
C HIS A 103 17.53 -9.81 -3.29
N GLY A 104 18.56 -9.43 -2.51
CA GLY A 104 19.91 -9.95 -2.68
C GLY A 104 20.67 -9.38 -3.89
N ILE A 105 20.21 -8.24 -4.42
CA ILE A 105 20.77 -7.61 -5.63
C ILE A 105 21.64 -6.41 -5.23
N ASP A 106 22.92 -6.43 -5.63
CA ASP A 106 23.93 -5.41 -5.32
C ASP A 106 23.97 -4.29 -6.37
N GLU A 107 22.80 -3.77 -6.74
CA GLU A 107 22.62 -2.67 -7.67
C GLU A 107 21.45 -1.79 -7.22
N PRO A 108 21.47 -0.46 -7.44
CA PRO A 108 20.34 0.40 -7.10
C PRO A 108 19.17 0.16 -8.07
N THR A 109 17.94 0.22 -7.57
CA THR A 109 16.72 0.29 -8.39
C THR A 109 16.05 1.65 -8.21
N ASP A 110 15.12 1.99 -9.08
CA ASP A 110 14.28 3.18 -8.99
C ASP A 110 13.37 3.18 -7.75
N VAL A 111 12.71 2.07 -7.46
CA VAL A 111 11.74 1.96 -6.37
C VAL A 111 11.76 0.58 -5.69
N LEU A 112 11.54 0.58 -4.38
CA LEU A 112 11.26 -0.63 -3.59
C LEU A 112 10.01 -0.39 -2.73
N THR A 113 9.16 -1.39 -2.65
CA THR A 113 7.87 -1.32 -1.95
C THR A 113 7.73 -2.44 -0.93
N TRP A 114 7.29 -2.10 0.28
CA TRP A 114 7.00 -3.03 1.36
C TRP A 114 5.58 -2.81 1.89
N PRO A 115 4.61 -3.68 1.54
CA PRO A 115 3.26 -3.58 2.09
C PRO A 115 3.26 -3.88 3.59
N ALA A 116 2.43 -3.16 4.34
CA ALA A 116 2.26 -3.40 5.76
C ALA A 116 1.61 -4.78 6.02
N PRO A 117 1.95 -5.46 7.13
CA PRO A 117 1.33 -6.73 7.46
C PRO A 117 -0.12 -6.53 7.89
N GLY A 118 -1.05 -6.94 7.03
CA GLY A 118 -2.49 -6.87 7.29
C GLY A 118 -3.24 -6.74 5.98
N ASN A 119 -4.12 -7.69 5.67
CA ASN A 119 -4.84 -7.74 4.39
C ASN A 119 -6.07 -6.82 4.40
N GLY A 120 -5.91 -5.58 4.86
CA GLY A 120 -6.96 -4.58 4.75
C GLY A 120 -7.17 -4.19 3.29
N PRO A 121 -8.37 -3.73 2.88
CA PRO A 121 -8.61 -3.22 1.54
C PRO A 121 -7.95 -1.85 1.29
N ARG A 122 -7.22 -1.32 2.27
CA ARG A 122 -6.60 0.00 2.28
C ARG A 122 -5.09 -0.12 2.01
N LEU A 123 -4.54 0.87 1.33
CA LEU A 123 -3.10 0.95 1.05
C LEU A 123 -2.35 1.37 2.32
N ASP A 124 -1.53 0.47 2.86
CA ASP A 124 -0.59 0.73 3.94
C ASP A 124 0.77 0.09 3.61
N GLY A 125 1.85 0.87 3.73
CA GLY A 125 3.18 0.37 3.44
C GLY A 125 4.26 1.44 3.37
N ASP A 126 5.48 0.96 3.18
CA ASP A 126 6.69 1.76 3.02
C ASP A 126 7.21 1.67 1.58
N ILE A 127 7.65 2.81 1.04
CA ILE A 127 8.21 2.91 -0.31
C ILE A 127 9.55 3.64 -0.22
N ALA A 128 10.59 3.11 -0.83
CA ALA A 128 11.84 3.82 -1.07
C ALA A 128 11.94 4.21 -2.55
N VAL A 129 12.29 5.46 -2.85
CA VAL A 129 12.51 5.95 -4.22
C VAL A 129 13.93 6.50 -4.38
N CYS A 130 14.63 6.11 -5.44
CA CYS A 130 16.01 6.51 -5.68
C CYS A 130 16.10 7.75 -6.56
N ILE A 131 16.58 8.86 -6.00
CA ILE A 131 16.76 10.11 -6.75
C ILE A 131 17.87 10.03 -7.80
N ASP A 132 18.94 9.27 -7.52
CA ASP A 132 20.08 9.14 -8.43
C ASP A 132 19.69 8.34 -9.68
N GLN A 133 18.76 7.40 -9.55
CA GLN A 133 18.11 6.75 -10.70
C GLN A 133 17.26 7.74 -11.49
N GLY A 134 16.49 8.58 -10.80
CA GLY A 134 15.71 9.63 -11.46
C GLY A 134 16.60 10.59 -12.26
N PHE A 135 17.74 11.01 -11.70
CA PHE A 135 18.71 11.84 -12.43
C PHE A 135 19.27 11.14 -13.66
N ARG A 136 19.56 9.83 -13.58
CA ARG A 136 20.00 9.04 -14.73
C ARG A 136 18.92 8.92 -15.81
N ASN A 137 17.64 8.82 -15.44
CA ASN A 137 16.57 8.70 -16.41
C ASN A 137 16.26 10.04 -17.11
N ILE A 138 16.18 11.15 -16.37
CA ILE A 138 15.80 12.47 -16.94
C ILE A 138 16.83 13.02 -17.94
N GLU A 139 18.08 12.56 -17.88
CA GLU A 139 19.10 12.87 -18.89
C GLU A 139 18.63 12.51 -20.31
N SER A 140 17.70 11.56 -20.43
CA SER A 140 17.14 11.12 -21.70
C SER A 140 15.74 11.69 -22.03
N VAL A 141 14.90 12.01 -21.03
CA VAL A 141 13.45 12.25 -21.22
C VAL A 141 12.99 13.72 -21.09
N ARG A 142 13.88 14.68 -20.75
CA ARG A 142 13.60 16.14 -20.72
C ARG A 142 12.43 16.62 -19.83
N HIS A 143 12.03 15.89 -18.79
CA HIS A 143 11.19 16.44 -17.71
C HIS A 143 11.99 16.71 -16.44
N GLY A 144 11.37 17.40 -15.48
CA GLY A 144 11.99 17.71 -14.18
C GLY A 144 12.15 16.48 -13.29
N ILE A 145 13.08 16.55 -12.34
CA ILE A 145 13.34 15.50 -11.35
C ILE A 145 12.12 15.26 -10.44
N GLU A 146 11.34 16.31 -10.17
CA GLU A 146 10.12 16.23 -9.38
C GLU A 146 9.05 15.35 -10.03
N LYS A 147 8.95 15.40 -11.37
CA LYS A 147 8.04 14.56 -12.15
C LYS A 147 8.48 13.10 -12.13
N GLU A 148 9.77 12.86 -12.29
CA GLU A 148 10.32 11.50 -12.25
C GLU A 148 10.14 10.85 -10.88
N LEU A 149 10.42 11.59 -9.80
CA LEU A 149 10.16 11.10 -8.45
C LEU A 149 8.68 10.86 -8.19
N LEU A 150 7.79 11.69 -8.73
CA LEU A 150 6.35 11.46 -8.65
C LEU A 150 5.95 10.15 -9.37
N LEU A 151 6.53 9.87 -10.53
CA LEU A 151 6.34 8.61 -11.24
C LEU A 151 6.76 7.43 -10.37
N TYR A 152 7.95 7.47 -9.75
CA TYR A 152 8.41 6.39 -8.86
C TYR A 152 7.53 6.23 -7.61
N CYS A 153 7.03 7.34 -7.05
CA CYS A 153 6.08 7.29 -5.94
C CYS A 153 4.77 6.60 -6.36
N LEU A 154 4.22 6.99 -7.52
CA LEU A 154 2.99 6.41 -8.05
C LEU A 154 3.18 4.91 -8.38
N HIS A 155 4.31 4.55 -8.98
CA HIS A 155 4.68 3.17 -9.27
C HIS A 155 4.68 2.32 -7.99
N GLY A 156 5.36 2.80 -6.93
CA GLY A 156 5.36 2.13 -5.64
C GLY A 156 3.97 1.99 -5.02
N ILE A 157 3.11 3.01 -5.17
CA ILE A 157 1.71 2.97 -4.71
C ILE A 157 0.88 1.95 -5.48
N LEU A 158 1.08 1.82 -6.80
CA LEU A 158 0.39 0.83 -7.61
C LEU A 158 0.81 -0.60 -7.22
N HIS A 159 2.08 -0.83 -6.89
CA HIS A 159 2.49 -2.10 -6.28
C HIS A 159 1.78 -2.39 -4.95
N LEU A 160 1.60 -1.38 -4.08
CA LEU A 160 0.78 -1.55 -2.87
C LEU A 160 -0.67 -1.91 -3.19
N ALA A 161 -1.19 -1.43 -4.32
CA ALA A 161 -2.53 -1.78 -4.82
C ALA A 161 -2.59 -3.15 -5.53
N GLY A 162 -1.48 -3.89 -5.59
CA GLY A 162 -1.40 -5.23 -6.18
C GLY A 162 -1.09 -5.26 -7.68
N TYR A 163 -0.65 -4.15 -8.25
CA TYR A 163 -0.11 -4.14 -9.62
C TYR A 163 1.28 -4.79 -9.62
N ASP A 164 1.62 -5.43 -10.73
CA ASP A 164 2.91 -6.06 -10.98
C ASP A 164 3.45 -5.57 -12.33
N ASP A 165 4.74 -5.73 -12.56
CA ASP A 165 5.44 -5.29 -13.76
C ASP A 165 6.54 -6.27 -14.22
N GLN A 166 6.58 -7.48 -13.64
CA GLN A 166 7.60 -8.49 -13.98
C GLN A 166 7.46 -9.06 -15.40
N SER A 167 6.25 -9.02 -15.97
CA SER A 167 6.02 -9.44 -17.36
C SER A 167 5.90 -8.23 -18.28
N GLU A 168 6.24 -8.40 -19.55
CA GLU A 168 6.13 -7.31 -20.55
C GLU A 168 4.69 -6.78 -20.66
N GLU A 169 3.69 -7.66 -20.50
CA GLU A 169 2.29 -7.27 -20.53
C GLU A 169 1.90 -6.45 -19.30
N ASP A 170 2.26 -6.92 -18.10
CA ASP A 170 1.95 -6.25 -16.84
C ASP A 170 2.66 -4.91 -16.74
N HIS A 171 3.94 -4.86 -17.10
CA HIS A 171 4.73 -3.64 -17.21
C HIS A 171 4.05 -2.60 -18.12
N ARG A 172 3.59 -3.02 -19.31
CA ARG A 172 2.88 -2.11 -20.23
C ARG A 172 1.55 -1.62 -19.64
N LEU A 173 0.81 -2.48 -18.94
CA LEU A 173 -0.47 -2.12 -18.33
C LEU A 173 -0.29 -1.15 -17.16
N MET A 174 0.70 -1.40 -16.31
CA MET A 174 1.02 -0.56 -15.16
C MET A 174 1.48 0.84 -15.62
N HIS A 175 2.40 0.94 -16.57
CA HIS A 175 2.82 2.24 -17.10
C HIS A 175 1.72 3.00 -17.84
N ALA A 176 0.80 2.30 -18.51
CA ALA A 176 -0.37 2.95 -19.11
C ALA A 176 -1.31 3.53 -18.03
N GLU A 177 -1.45 2.84 -16.90
CA GLU A 177 -2.23 3.31 -15.76
C GLU A 177 -1.56 4.51 -15.06
N GLU A 178 -0.24 4.49 -14.92
CA GLU A 178 0.53 5.63 -14.41
C GLU A 178 0.31 6.88 -15.26
N ASP A 179 0.49 6.77 -16.58
CA ASP A 179 0.28 7.88 -17.51
C ASP A 179 -1.18 8.39 -17.43
N ARG A 180 -2.17 7.49 -17.39
CA ARG A 180 -3.59 7.85 -17.25
C ARG A 180 -3.86 8.65 -15.98
N LEU A 181 -3.30 8.22 -14.85
CA LEU A 181 -3.48 8.87 -13.55
C LEU A 181 -2.79 10.25 -13.51
N LEU A 182 -1.57 10.35 -14.03
CA LEU A 182 -0.82 11.61 -14.12
C LEU A 182 -1.49 12.62 -15.07
N GLU A 183 -2.06 12.16 -16.18
CA GLU A 183 -2.87 12.99 -17.08
C GLU A 183 -4.14 13.50 -16.38
N SER A 184 -4.80 12.64 -15.60
CA SER A 184 -6.05 12.98 -14.90
C SER A 184 -5.88 14.11 -13.88
N ILE A 185 -4.68 14.27 -13.31
CA ILE A 185 -4.34 15.37 -12.40
C ILE A 185 -3.63 16.56 -13.10
N GLY A 186 -3.46 16.50 -14.42
CA GLY A 186 -2.89 17.59 -15.23
C GLY A 186 -1.36 17.66 -15.29
N VAL A 187 -0.65 16.61 -14.84
CA VAL A 187 0.83 16.53 -14.93
C VAL A 187 1.28 16.14 -16.35
N GLY A 188 0.46 15.36 -17.04
CA GLY A 188 0.73 14.76 -18.35
C GLY A 188 1.47 13.41 -18.25
N SER A 189 1.50 12.66 -19.35
CA SER A 189 2.22 11.39 -19.45
C SER A 189 3.72 11.60 -19.29
N ILE A 190 4.35 10.76 -18.48
CA ILE A 190 5.80 10.79 -18.18
C ILE A 190 6.49 9.60 -18.82
N PHE A 191 5.90 8.41 -18.74
CA PHE A 191 6.52 7.18 -19.26
C PHE A 191 6.42 7.11 -20.80
N ASN A 192 5.24 7.41 -21.37
CA ASN A 192 5.03 7.49 -22.82
C ASN A 192 4.71 8.92 -23.27
N PRO A 193 5.69 9.86 -23.27
CA PRO A 193 5.43 11.23 -23.68
C PRO A 193 5.04 11.28 -25.17
N GLY A 194 3.74 11.50 -25.45
CA GLY A 194 3.18 11.57 -26.81
C GLY A 194 2.06 10.58 -27.13
N SER A 195 1.71 9.68 -26.20
CA SER A 195 0.49 8.86 -26.30
C SER A 195 -0.79 9.61 -25.88
N GLY A 196 -0.61 10.77 -25.22
CA GLY A 196 -1.70 11.64 -24.79
C GLY A 196 -2.69 11.85 -25.93
N LEU A 197 -3.95 11.51 -25.66
CA LEU A 197 -5.06 11.63 -26.59
C LEU A 197 -4.93 12.95 -27.35
N SER A 198 -4.67 12.86 -28.65
CA SER A 198 -4.85 13.95 -29.59
C SER A 198 -6.33 14.35 -29.52
N GLY A 199 -6.65 15.23 -28.58
CA GLY A 199 -7.95 15.84 -28.44
C GLY A 199 -8.18 16.70 -29.66
N ASP A 200 -8.88 16.12 -30.64
CA ASP A 200 -9.67 16.85 -31.62
C ASP A 200 -10.53 17.88 -30.87
N HIS A 201 -10.05 19.11 -30.79
CA HIS A 201 -10.88 20.29 -30.59
C HIS A 201 -10.78 21.15 -31.84
N ALA A 202 -11.27 20.58 -32.93
CA ALA A 202 -11.83 21.35 -34.03
C ALA A 202 -13.20 21.89 -33.58
N ARG A 203 -13.23 23.15 -33.12
CA ARG A 203 -14.35 24.08 -33.30
C ARG A 203 -13.83 25.50 -33.42
#